data_AF-A0A3N7EQB1-F1
#
_entry.id   AF-A0A3N7EQB1-F1
#
_cell.length_a   1.000
_cell.length_b   1.000
_cell.length_c   1.000
_cell.angle_alpha   90.00
_cell.angle_beta   90.00
_cell.angle_gamma   90.00
#
_symmetry.space_group_name_H-M   'P 1'
#
loop_
_entity.id
_entity.type
_entity.pdbx_description
1 polymer ?
#
loop_
_entity_poly.entity_id
_entity_poly.type
_entity_poly.pdbx_seq_one_letter_code
_entity_poly.pdbx_strand_id
1 'polypeptide(L)' 'MNIAQRDHQTAVTWIEGEIENMIRDLGKPNASSAATSCVTLAFMLRVIDENEHRYFRAHIDKIYDNYNASLISAA' A
#
# COMPACT_ATOMS: atom_id res chain seq x y z
N MET A 1 -14.63 -21.85 4.49
CA MET A 1 -14.00 -20.55 4.15
C MET A 1 -14.66 -20.07 2.85
N ASN A 2 -15.32 -18.92 2.89
CA ASN A 2 -16.04 -18.35 1.75
C ASN A 2 -15.04 -17.87 0.68
N ILE A 3 -15.38 -17.97 -0.61
CA ILE A 3 -14.52 -17.58 -1.74
C ILE A 3 -14.16 -16.10 -1.63
N ALA A 4 -15.15 -15.24 -1.36
CA ALA A 4 -14.94 -13.80 -1.16
C ALA A 4 -13.96 -13.48 0.00
N GLN A 5 -13.99 -14.27 1.08
CA GLN A 5 -13.04 -14.08 2.19
C GLN A 5 -11.61 -14.51 1.81
N ARG A 6 -11.46 -15.51 0.94
CA ARG A 6 -10.16 -15.91 0.41
C ARG A 6 -9.61 -14.84 -0.53
N ASP A 7 -10.43 -14.36 -1.46
CA ASP A 7 -10.04 -13.31 -2.40
C ASP A 7 -9.64 -12.03 -1.65
N HIS A 8 -10.42 -11.66 -0.63
CA HIS A 8 -10.10 -10.58 0.28
C HIS A 8 -8.73 -10.74 0.93
N GLN A 9 -8.51 -11.89 1.60
CA GLN A 9 -7.23 -12.15 2.26
C GLN A 9 -6.06 -12.15 1.28
N THR A 10 -6.24 -12.72 0.08
CA THR A 10 -5.21 -12.73 -0.96
C THR A 10 -4.87 -11.31 -1.42
N ALA A 11 -5.87 -10.45 -1.65
CA ALA A 11 -5.63 -9.08 -2.04
C ALA A 11 -4.92 -8.27 -0.95
N VAL A 12 -5.32 -8.42 0.31
CA VAL A 12 -4.65 -7.77 1.45
C VAL A 12 -3.19 -8.19 1.52
N THR A 13 -2.90 -9.49 1.46
CA THR A 13 -1.51 -9.99 1.49
C THR A 13 -0.68 -9.48 0.32
N TRP A 14 -1.27 -9.35 -0.87
CA TRP A 14 -0.57 -8.77 -2.02
C TRP A 14 -0.28 -7.28 -1.84
N ILE A 15 -1.25 -6.51 -1.33
CA ILE A 15 -1.08 -5.09 -1.03
C ILE A 15 0.05 -4.89 -0.02
N GLU A 16 0.05 -5.67 1.06
CA GLU A 16 1.08 -5.59 2.09
C GLU A 16 2.47 -5.91 1.52
N GLY A 17 2.60 -6.96 0.72
CA GLY A 17 3.88 -7.31 0.08
C GLY A 17 4.39 -6.22 -0.87
N GLU A 18 3.51 -5.56 -1.62
CA GLU A 18 3.90 -4.44 -2.48
C GLU A 18 4.28 -3.19 -1.69
N ILE A 19 3.67 -2.96 -0.53
CA ILE A 19 4.08 -1.91 0.40
C ILE A 19 5.46 -2.23 0.98
N GLU A 20 5.75 -3.48 1.34
CA GLU A 20 7.10 -3.89 1.78
C GLU A 20 8.15 -3.69 0.68
N ASN A 21 7.82 -4.05 -0.56
CA ASN A 21 8.68 -3.79 -1.71
C ASN A 21 8.92 -2.28 -1.91
N MET A 22 7.88 -1.46 -1.84
CA MET A 22 7.98 -0.01 -1.87
C MET A 22 8.89 0.53 -0.78
N ILE A 23 8.80 0.03 0.46
CA ILE A 23 9.66 0.45 1.58
C ILE A 23 11.14 0.18 1.26
N ARG A 24 11.45 -0.98 0.69
CA ARG A 24 12.83 -1.36 0.32
C ARG A 24 13.40 -0.47 -0.79
N ASP A 25 12.54 0.01 -1.67
CA ASP A 25 12.88 0.89 -2.79
C ASP A 25 12.60 2.38 -2.50
N LEU A 26 12.39 2.77 -1.24
CA LEU A 26 12.11 4.15 -0.83
C LEU A 26 13.15 5.13 -1.38
N GLY A 27 12.67 6.18 -2.04
CA GLY A 27 13.49 7.19 -2.70
C GLY A 27 13.78 6.91 -4.19
N LYS A 28 13.47 5.71 -4.70
CA LYS A 28 13.53 5.45 -6.15
C LYS A 28 12.30 5.99 -6.87
N PRO A 29 12.44 6.43 -8.14
CA PRO A 29 11.30 6.77 -8.97
C PRO A 29 10.32 5.59 -9.04
N ASN A 30 9.03 5.87 -8.90
CA ASN A 30 7.94 4.88 -9.01
C ASN A 30 7.90 3.79 -7.92
N ALA A 31 8.63 3.91 -6.81
CA ALA A 31 8.60 2.92 -5.73
C ALA A 31 7.17 2.63 -5.22
N SER A 32 6.30 3.63 -5.16
CA SER A 32 4.91 3.50 -4.72
C SER A 32 3.91 3.16 -5.81
N SER A 33 4.35 3.11 -7.07
CA SER A 33 3.44 2.91 -8.21
C SER A 33 2.77 1.55 -8.14
N ALA A 34 3.53 0.49 -7.83
CA ALA A 34 3.01 -0.86 -7.74
C ALA A 34 2.04 -1.01 -6.55
N ALA A 35 2.45 -0.59 -5.34
CA ALA A 35 1.59 -0.58 -4.16
C ALA A 35 0.29 0.22 -4.36
N THR A 36 0.37 1.43 -4.91
CA THR A 36 -0.82 2.26 -5.21
C THR A 36 -1.74 1.61 -6.23
N SER A 37 -1.17 0.98 -7.26
CA SER A 37 -1.94 0.28 -8.30
C SER A 37 -2.67 -0.92 -7.71
N CYS A 38 -2.00 -1.73 -6.88
CA CYS A 38 -2.61 -2.87 -6.21
C CYS A 38 -3.77 -2.46 -5.30
N VAL A 39 -3.59 -1.41 -4.49
CA VAL A 39 -4.65 -0.86 -3.63
C VAL A 39 -5.85 -0.42 -4.48
N THR A 40 -5.60 0.32 -5.56
CA THR A 40 -6.66 0.82 -6.44
C THR A 40 -7.41 -0.33 -7.12
N LEU A 41 -6.69 -1.33 -7.63
CA LEU A 41 -7.28 -2.50 -8.28
C LEU A 41 -8.15 -3.32 -7.31
N ALA A 42 -7.67 -3.57 -6.09
CA ALA A 42 -8.44 -4.29 -5.08
C ALA A 42 -9.76 -3.56 -4.74
N PHE A 43 -9.73 -2.23 -4.67
CA PHE A 43 -10.93 -1.42 -4.45
C PHE A 43 -11.89 -1.46 -5.64
N MET A 44 -11.38 -1.33 -6.87
CA MET A 44 -12.20 -1.41 -8.09
C MET A 44 -12.89 -2.78 -8.24
N LEU A 45 -12.19 -3.86 -7.86
CA LEU A 45 -12.72 -5.22 -7.86
C LEU A 45 -13.67 -5.51 -6.69
N ARG A 46 -13.92 -4.54 -5.81
CA ARG A 46 -14.75 -4.67 -4.60
C ARG A 46 -14.25 -5.76 -3.64
N VAL A 47 -12.95 -6.04 -3.68
CA VAL A 47 -12.30 -7.02 -2.80
C VAL A 47 -11.98 -6.40 -1.45
N ILE A 48 -11.72 -5.09 -1.42
CA ILE A 48 -11.60 -4.29 -0.19
C ILE A 48 -12.69 -3.22 -0.18
N ASP A 49 -13.08 -2.79 1.02
CA ASP A 49 -14.05 -1.70 1.18
C ASP A 49 -13.39 -0.31 1.26
N GLU A 50 -14.23 0.73 1.37
CA GLU A 50 -13.75 2.11 1.37
C GLU A 50 -12.87 2.45 2.58
N ASN A 51 -13.14 1.83 3.74
CA ASN A 51 -12.33 2.08 4.94
C ASN A 51 -10.93 1.50 4.77
N GLU A 52 -10.85 0.30 4.20
CA GLU A 52 -9.58 -0.36 3.90
C GLU A 52 -8.79 0.37 2.82
N HIS A 53 -9.47 0.83 1.76
CA HIS A 53 -8.85 1.64 0.73
C HIS A 53 -8.24 2.92 1.32
N ARG A 54 -8.97 3.64 2.18
CA ARG A 54 -8.44 4.82 2.88
C ARG A 54 -7.30 4.47 3.82
N TYR A 55 -7.39 3.34 4.53
CA TYR A 55 -6.35 2.86 5.43
C TYR A 55 -5.03 2.63 4.69
N PHE A 56 -5.04 1.86 3.60
CA PHE A 56 -3.83 1.60 2.82
C PHE A 56 -3.26 2.86 2.20
N ARG A 57 -4.11 3.77 1.72
CA ARG A 57 -3.64 5.05 1.17
C ARG A 57 -2.93 5.90 2.23
N ALA A 58 -3.56 6.08 3.38
CA ALA A 58 -2.97 6.81 4.51
C ALA A 58 -1.69 6.15 5.02
N HIS A 59 -1.60 4.83 4.97
CA HIS A 59 -0.39 4.09 5.33
C HIS A 59 0.78 4.40 4.38
N ILE A 60 0.53 4.35 3.06
CA ILE A 60 1.53 4.73 2.04
C ILE A 60 1.98 6.19 2.24
N ASP A 61 1.05 7.12 2.44
CA ASP A 61 1.37 8.53 2.67
C ASP A 61 2.22 8.72 3.93
N LYS A 62 1.90 8.03 5.03
CA LYS A 62 2.68 8.08 6.28
C LYS A 62 4.10 7.55 6.12
N ILE A 63 4.32 6.53 5.28
CA ILE A 63 5.67 6.02 5.00
C ILE A 63 6.52 7.11 4.35
N TYR A 64 5.96 7.83 3.36
CA TYR A 64 6.68 8.94 2.72
C TYR A 64 6.91 10.13 3.64
N ASP A 65 5.92 10.49 4.47
CA ASP A 65 6.07 11.56 5.46
C ASP A 65 7.23 11.26 6.42
N ASN A 66 7.29 10.04 6.97
CA ASN A 66 8.38 9.58 7.82
C ASN A 66 9.74 9.58 7.10
N TYR A 67 9.78 9.13 5.85
CA TYR A 67 11.01 9.13 5.06
C TYR A 67 11.52 10.56 4.82
N ASN A 68 10.64 11.47 4.40
CA ASN A 68 10.98 12.88 4.17
C ASN A 68 11.42 13.58 5.45
N ALA A 69 10.74 13.34 6.58
CA ALA A 69 11.14 13.86 7.89
C ALA A 69 12.54 13.35 8.29
N SER A 70 12.86 12.09 7.99
CA SER A 70 14.18 11.51 8.26
C SER A 70 15.28 12.15 7.41
N LEU A 71 14.98 12.52 6.16
CA LEU A 71 15.92 13.26 5.30
C LEU A 71 16.17 14.68 5.81
N ILE A 72 15.14 15.38 6.26
CA ILE A 72 15.25 16.75 6.79
C ILE A 72 16.05 16.76 8.11
N SER A 73 15.83 15.77 8.98
CA SER A 73 16.57 15.66 10.25
C SER A 73 18.05 15.27 10.07
N ALA A 74 18.44 14.77 8.90
CA ALA A 74 19.81 14.37 8.59
C ALA A 74 20.62 15.44 7.84
N ALA A 75 19.99 16.57 7.47
CA ALA A 75 20.59 17.71 6.78
C ALA A 75 20.97 18.83 7.77
#